data_AF-A0A673N6E1-F1
#
_entry.id   AF-A0A673N6E1-F1
#
_cell.length_a   1.000
_cell.length_b   1.000
_cell.length_c   1.000
_cell.angle_alpha   90.00
_cell.angle_beta   90.00
_cell.angle_gamma   90.00
#
_symmetry.space_group_name_H-M   'P 1'
#
loop_
_entity.id
_entity.type
_entity.pdbx_description
1 polymer ?
#
loop_
_entity_poly.entity_id
_entity_poly.type
_entity_poly.pdbx_seq_one_letter_code
_entity_poly.pdbx_strand_id
1 'polypeptide(L)' 'MAKFHAPVIQDNPSGWGPCAVPEKFKDMPYQPFSKGDRLGKVADWTGATYQDKRYTTFDFSFVPQ' A
#
# COMPACT_ATOMS: atom_id res chain seq x y z
N MET A 1 -33.86 2.96 18.20
CA MET A 1 -33.46 4.37 18.44
C MET A 1 -32.05 4.53 17.90
N ALA A 2 -31.84 5.39 16.90
CA ALA A 2 -30.52 5.61 16.33
C ALA A 2 -29.65 6.35 17.37
N LYS A 3 -28.42 5.86 17.61
CA LYS A 3 -27.49 6.45 18.57
C LYS A 3 -26.33 7.07 17.82
N PHE A 4 -26.09 8.35 18.05
CA PHE A 4 -24.92 9.05 17.53
C PHE A 4 -23.82 9.00 18.58
N HIS A 5 -22.63 8.56 18.17
CA HIS A 5 -21.43 8.59 18.98
C HIS A 5 -20.49 9.65 18.40
N ALA A 6 -20.04 10.58 19.24
CA ALA A 6 -19.08 11.59 18.82
C ALA A 6 -17.77 10.90 18.38
N PRO A 7 -17.22 11.25 17.20
CA PRO A 7 -15.95 10.70 16.75
C PRO A 7 -14.80 11.26 17.59
N VAL A 8 -13.73 10.47 17.73
CA VAL A 8 -12.48 10.92 18.36
C VAL A 8 -11.73 11.80 17.37
N ILE A 9 -11.42 13.03 17.77
CA ILE A 9 -10.67 14.02 16.98
C ILE A 9 -9.26 14.15 17.57
N GLN A 10 -8.25 14.32 16.72
CA GLN A 10 -6.89 14.58 17.16
C GLN A 10 -6.71 16.09 17.39
N ASP A 11 -6.21 16.48 18.56
CA ASP A 11 -5.92 17.87 18.89
C ASP A 11 -4.46 18.24 18.54
N ASN A 12 -4.29 19.38 17.86
CA ASN A 12 -2.98 19.97 17.55
C ASN A 12 -2.85 21.36 18.18
N PRO A 13 -2.31 21.50 19.39
CA PRO A 13 -2.22 22.81 20.05
C PRO A 13 -1.17 23.75 19.45
N SER A 14 -0.17 23.21 18.74
CA SER A 14 1.00 23.97 18.25
C SER A 14 0.97 24.27 16.75
N GLY A 15 -0.01 23.78 15.99
CA GLY A 15 -0.04 23.96 14.54
C GLY A 15 -1.29 23.42 13.87
N TRP A 16 -1.27 23.42 12.53
CA TRP A 16 -2.33 22.88 11.70
C TRP A 16 -1.82 21.67 10.92
N GLY A 17 -2.59 20.58 10.90
CA GLY A 17 -2.28 19.39 10.11
C GLY A 17 -2.24 18.08 10.94
N PRO A 18 -1.89 16.96 10.30
CA PRO A 18 -1.83 15.64 10.93
C PRO A 18 -0.80 15.62 12.06
N CYS A 19 -1.22 15.18 13.25
CA CYS A 19 -0.32 15.08 14.42
C CYS A 19 0.40 13.75 14.50
N ALA A 20 -0.25 12.68 14.06
CA ALA A 20 0.25 11.32 14.22
C ALA A 20 -0.06 10.46 12.99
N VAL A 21 0.84 9.51 12.73
CA VAL A 21 0.56 8.40 11.81
C VAL A 21 -0.58 7.57 12.40
N PRO A 22 -1.61 7.19 11.62
CA PRO A 22 -2.67 6.33 12.11
C PRO A 22 -2.11 5.05 12.71
N GLU A 23 -2.59 4.67 13.89
CA GLU A 23 -2.10 3.50 14.66
C GLU A 23 -2.05 2.21 13.82
N LYS A 24 -3.03 2.04 12.93
CA LYS A 24 -3.14 0.90 11.99
C LYS A 24 -1.92 0.71 11.08
N PHE A 25 -1.15 1.76 10.82
CA PHE A 25 -0.01 1.74 9.91
C PHE A 25 1.32 2.02 10.61
N LYS A 26 1.32 2.22 11.93
CA LYS A 26 2.52 2.61 12.68
C LYS A 26 3.60 1.53 12.67
N ASP A 27 3.19 0.26 12.76
CA ASP A 27 4.11 -0.88 12.90
C ASP A 27 4.31 -1.65 11.59
N MET A 28 3.84 -1.09 10.46
CA MET A 28 3.93 -1.73 9.14
C MET A 28 4.82 -0.89 8.21
N PRO A 29 5.81 -1.49 7.53
CA PRO A 29 6.60 -0.76 6.54
C PRO A 29 5.71 -0.27 5.40
N TYR A 30 5.86 1.00 5.03
CA TYR A 30 5.10 1.60 3.95
C TYR A 30 5.63 1.13 2.59
N GLN A 31 4.75 0.52 1.78
CA GLN A 31 5.03 0.20 0.39
C GLN A 31 3.86 0.69 -0.48
N PRO A 32 4.10 1.54 -1.48
CA PRO A 32 3.07 1.97 -2.41
C PRO A 32 2.62 0.80 -3.30
N PHE A 33 1.31 0.69 -3.52
CA PHE A 33 0.72 -0.29 -4.44
C PHE A 33 -0.57 0.26 -5.05
N SER A 34 -0.94 -0.20 -6.24
CA SER A 34 -2.22 0.15 -6.86
C SER A 34 -3.16 -1.07 -6.87
N LYS A 35 -4.41 -0.86 -6.42
CA LYS A 35 -5.44 -1.91 -6.44
C LYS A 35 -5.88 -2.30 -7.85
N GLY A 36 -5.55 -1.48 -8.85
CA GLY A 36 -5.84 -1.75 -10.26
C GLY A 36 -4.77 -2.58 -10.96
N ASP A 37 -3.64 -2.85 -10.29
CA ASP A 37 -2.54 -3.58 -10.89
C ASP A 37 -2.94 -5.05 -11.09
N ARG A 38 -2.65 -5.59 -12.28
CA ARG A 38 -3.01 -6.97 -12.60
C ARG A 38 -2.16 -7.94 -11.77
N LEU A 39 -2.82 -8.68 -10.89
CA LEU A 39 -2.22 -9.80 -10.18
C LEU A 39 -2.21 -11.02 -11.12
N GLY A 40 -1.02 -11.49 -11.52
CA GLY A 40 -0.93 -12.60 -12.48
C GLY A 40 0.48 -13.13 -12.79
N LYS A 41 1.47 -12.86 -11.94
CA LYS A 41 2.82 -13.41 -12.11
C LYS A 41 2.95 -14.73 -11.37
N VAL A 42 3.54 -15.72 -12.04
CA VAL A 42 3.89 -17.02 -11.43
C VAL A 42 5.38 -17.04 -11.15
N ALA A 43 5.76 -17.40 -9.93
CA ALA A 43 7.14 -17.71 -9.59
C ALA A 43 7.40 -19.20 -9.89
N ASP A 44 8.27 -19.48 -10.85
CA ASP A 44 8.70 -20.83 -11.19
C ASP A 44 10.21 -20.97 -10.91
N TRP A 45 10.55 -21.90 -10.02
CA TRP A 45 11.92 -22.22 -9.62
C TRP A 45 12.65 -23.11 -10.64
N THR A 46 11.91 -23.76 -11.54
CA THR A 46 12.46 -24.62 -12.62
C THR A 46 12.69 -23.86 -13.92
N GLY A 47 12.14 -22.65 -14.05
CA GLY A 47 12.32 -21.76 -15.20
C GLY A 47 11.63 -22.21 -16.49
N ALA A 48 10.77 -23.24 -16.45
CA ALA A 48 10.14 -23.83 -17.64
C ALA A 48 8.89 -23.05 -18.12
N THR A 49 8.33 -22.17 -17.29
CA THR A 49 6.98 -21.60 -17.50
C THR A 49 6.90 -20.45 -18.52
N TYR A 50 8.00 -19.75 -18.85
CA TYR A 50 7.94 -18.52 -19.66
C TYR A 50 8.48 -18.70 -21.10
N GLN A 51 7.59 -18.94 -22.06
CA GLN A 51 7.91 -18.83 -23.50
C GLN A 51 7.44 -17.49 -24.11
N ASP A 52 6.51 -16.76 -23.46
CA ASP A 52 5.97 -15.50 -23.96
C ASP A 52 6.28 -14.32 -23.02
N LYS A 53 7.10 -13.39 -23.51
CA LYS A 53 7.57 -12.18 -22.78
C LYS A 53 6.48 -11.11 -22.61
N ARG A 54 5.27 -11.30 -23.14
CA ARG A 54 4.16 -10.35 -23.01
C ARG A 54 3.61 -10.21 -21.59
N TYR A 55 3.95 -11.11 -20.68
CA TYR A 55 3.45 -11.12 -19.30
C TYR A 55 4.47 -10.64 -18.24
N THR A 56 5.70 -10.29 -18.63
CA THR A 56 6.78 -10.00 -17.66
C THR A 56 6.83 -8.56 -17.15
N THR A 57 6.16 -7.62 -17.80
CA THR A 57 6.30 -6.20 -17.47
C THR A 57 5.38 -5.78 -16.32
N PHE A 58 5.86 -5.99 -15.09
CA PHE A 58 5.62 -5.02 -14.02
C PHE A 58 7.00 -4.69 -13.48
N ASP A 59 7.50 -3.53 -13.88
CA ASP A 59 8.75 -2.96 -13.41
C ASP A 59 8.66 -2.69 -11.90
N PHE A 60 9.55 -3.33 -11.14
CA PHE A 60 9.83 -3.01 -9.75
C PHE A 60 10.86 -1.86 -9.64
N SER A 61 11.01 -1.05 -10.69
CA SER A 61 12.04 0.00 -10.81
C SER A 61 11.42 1.39 -10.73
N PHE A 62 10.86 1.75 -9.57
CA PHE A 62 10.82 3.16 -9.17
C PHE A 62 10.91 3.31 -7.66
N VAL A 63 12.09 2.99 -7.12
CA VAL A 63 12.59 3.60 -5.89
C VAL A 63 13.70 4.54 -6.33
N PRO A 64 13.44 5.84 -6.54
CA PRO A 64 14.53 6.79 -6.65
C PRO A 64 15.21 6.89 -5.27
N GLN A 65 16.56 6.79 -5.27
CA GLN A 65 17.40 7.27 -4.17
C GLN A 65 17.20 8.76 -3.95
#